data_AF-A0A952CCR7-F1
#
_entry.id   AF-A0A952CCR7-F1
#
_cell.length_a   1.000
_cell.length_b   1.000
_cell.length_c   1.000
_cell.angle_alpha   90.00
_cell.angle_beta   90.00
_cell.angle_gamma   90.00
#
_symmetry.space_group_name_H-M   'P 1'
#
loop_
_entity.id
_entity.type
_entity.pdbx_description
1 polymer ?
#
loop_
_entity_poly.entity_id
_entity_poly.type
_entity_poly.pdbx_seq_one_letter_code
_entity_poly.pdbx_strand_id
1 'polypeptide(L)'
;MFFERLTAEPSGQSTTRAGLRENADVPSRVAHPRRWAEAMSLFQKLKSMFGDPAKEAQEPAGEPTSFIYVKIPDGIGPIDRGDKYEDPLEEKLSAASLGHVTGGGSQLGDPRPDGSRPIEFCGLDIDATDLVRALALLRAELPSLGAPDGTELHYTVGDTRLQDVYSRGQWTLEQPRTFLHPGFGT
;
A
#
# COMPACT_ATOMS: atom_id res chain seq x y z
N MET A 1 -32.88 14.67 -52.47
CA MET A 1 -33.26 13.87 -51.30
C MET A 1 -33.18 14.81 -50.09
N PHE A 2 -34.17 15.66 -49.84
CA PHE A 2 -35.27 15.45 -48.88
C PHE A 2 -34.85 14.68 -47.62
N PHE A 3 -34.55 15.40 -46.53
CA PHE A 3 -35.42 15.43 -45.35
C PHE A 3 -35.03 16.58 -44.39
N GLU A 4 -36.07 17.31 -43.96
CA GLU A 4 -36.10 18.37 -42.96
C GLU A 4 -35.57 17.90 -41.59
N ARG A 5 -34.97 18.82 -40.83
CA ARG A 5 -34.97 18.75 -39.36
C ARG A 5 -35.40 20.10 -38.78
N LEU A 6 -36.47 19.99 -37.99
CA LEU A 6 -37.25 21.02 -37.33
C LEU A 6 -36.45 21.88 -36.35
N THR A 7 -36.93 23.11 -36.22
CA THR A 7 -36.52 24.17 -35.29
C THR A 7 -37.10 24.02 -33.87
N ALA A 8 -36.31 24.48 -32.90
CA ALA A 8 -36.64 25.20 -31.65
C ALA A 8 -37.53 24.54 -30.57
N GLU A 9 -37.09 24.63 -29.31
CA GLU A 9 -37.70 25.46 -28.24
C GLU A 9 -36.77 25.44 -26.99
N PRO A 10 -36.52 26.60 -26.32
CA PRO A 10 -35.82 26.70 -25.04
C PRO A 10 -36.79 27.08 -23.90
N SER A 11 -36.74 26.42 -22.74
CA SER A 11 -37.36 27.00 -21.54
C SER A 11 -36.91 26.31 -20.25
N GLY A 12 -36.27 27.08 -19.36
CA GLY A 12 -35.87 26.62 -18.04
C GLY A 12 -35.34 27.74 -17.16
N GLN A 13 -36.18 28.73 -16.86
CA GLN A 13 -35.96 29.67 -15.76
C GLN A 13 -37.27 29.83 -14.96
N SER A 14 -37.20 29.63 -13.64
CA SER A 14 -37.93 30.40 -12.61
C SER A 14 -37.44 29.93 -11.22
N THR A 15 -36.76 30.78 -10.44
CA THR A 15 -37.33 31.63 -9.35
C THR A 15 -37.69 30.78 -8.12
N THR A 16 -37.06 30.97 -6.96
CA THR A 16 -37.44 32.04 -5.99
C THR A 16 -36.31 32.41 -5.03
N ARG A 17 -36.17 33.72 -4.78
CA ARG A 17 -35.38 34.36 -3.72
C ARG A 17 -36.30 35.36 -3.01
N ALA A 18 -36.52 35.21 -1.70
CA ALA A 18 -37.02 36.21 -0.74
C ALA A 18 -37.00 35.54 0.65
N GLY A 19 -36.20 35.99 1.62
CA GLY A 19 -36.53 37.10 2.54
C GLY A 19 -37.25 36.52 3.78
N LEU A 20 -37.11 36.95 5.03
CA LEU A 20 -36.42 38.06 5.69
C LEU A 20 -36.90 37.97 7.18
N ARG A 21 -36.03 38.23 8.17
CA ARG A 21 -36.33 38.64 9.58
C ARG A 21 -37.00 37.63 10.53
N GLU A 22 -36.89 37.68 11.86
CA GLU A 22 -36.10 38.37 12.90
C GLU A 22 -36.50 37.67 14.22
N ASN A 23 -35.58 37.62 15.21
CA ASN A 23 -35.77 37.83 16.67
C ASN A 23 -36.97 37.17 17.40
N ALA A 24 -36.89 36.67 18.63
CA ALA A 24 -35.89 36.58 19.68
C ALA A 24 -36.53 35.72 20.79
N ASP A 25 -35.75 35.02 21.61
CA ASP A 25 -35.83 35.27 23.06
C ASP A 25 -34.60 34.75 23.80
N VAL A 26 -34.34 35.37 24.94
CA VAL A 26 -33.08 35.51 25.69
C VAL A 26 -33.07 34.50 26.89
N PRO A 27 -32.14 34.55 27.87
CA PRO A 27 -30.91 33.75 28.01
C PRO A 27 -30.88 32.83 29.27
N SER A 28 -29.77 32.07 29.47
CA SER A 28 -28.95 32.19 30.72
C SER A 28 -27.69 31.29 30.72
N ARG A 29 -26.51 31.96 30.70
CA ARG A 29 -25.23 31.79 31.45
C ARG A 29 -24.60 30.37 31.54
N VAL A 30 -23.28 30.14 31.35
CA VAL A 30 -22.11 30.73 32.06
C VAL A 30 -20.83 30.63 31.18
N ALA A 31 -19.86 31.51 31.46
CA ALA A 31 -18.65 31.89 30.69
C ALA A 31 -17.46 30.90 30.62
N HIS A 32 -16.51 31.16 29.69
CA HIS A 32 -15.06 31.25 30.00
C HIS A 32 -14.25 32.02 28.92
N PRO A 33 -13.32 32.93 29.30
CA PRO A 33 -12.52 33.74 28.38
C PRO A 33 -11.13 33.18 28.04
N ARG A 34 -10.65 33.63 26.88
CA ARG A 34 -9.30 33.55 26.27
C ARG A 34 -8.15 33.57 27.28
N ARG A 35 -7.15 32.67 27.14
CA ARG A 35 -5.73 32.86 27.54
C ARG A 35 -4.82 31.64 27.24
N TRP A 36 -4.71 31.22 25.97
CA TRP A 36 -3.84 30.09 25.57
C TRP A 36 -2.45 30.52 25.04
N ALA A 37 -2.24 31.81 24.77
CA ALA A 37 -1.00 32.30 24.18
C ALA A 37 0.19 32.44 25.15
N GLU A 38 -0.02 32.37 26.47
CA GLU A 38 1.05 32.50 27.48
C GLU A 38 1.54 31.15 28.06
N ALA A 39 0.78 30.06 27.88
CA ALA A 39 1.18 28.73 28.37
C ALA A 39 2.26 28.05 27.50
N MET A 40 2.44 28.51 26.26
CA MET A 40 3.33 27.88 25.27
C MET A 40 4.82 28.23 25.43
N SER A 41 5.19 29.16 26.31
CA SER A 41 6.60 29.58 26.47
C SER A 41 7.30 29.01 27.71
N LEU A 42 6.57 28.36 28.63
CA LEU A 42 7.15 27.75 29.84
C LEU A 42 7.37 26.23 29.67
N PHE A 43 6.62 25.58 28.79
CA PHE A 43 6.67 24.13 28.59
C PHE A 43 7.94 23.64 27.86
N GLN A 44 8.72 24.54 27.26
CA GLN A 44 10.01 24.19 26.61
C GLN A 44 11.22 24.24 27.56
N LYS A 45 11.03 24.50 28.86
CA LYS A 45 12.14 24.60 29.84
C LYS A 45 12.09 23.63 31.02
N LEU A 46 11.18 22.65 31.02
CA LEU A 46 11.01 21.66 32.10
C LEU A 46 11.06 20.21 31.58
N LYS A 47 11.78 19.94 30.48
CA LYS A 47 11.93 18.60 29.87
C LYS A 47 13.18 17.84 30.35
N SER A 48 13.64 18.10 31.57
CA SER A 48 14.75 17.36 32.16
C SER A 48 14.56 17.27 33.66
N MET A 49 14.56 16.05 34.17
CA MET A 49 14.23 15.61 35.54
C MET A 49 12.76 15.19 35.69
N PHE A 50 12.58 13.91 36.05
CA PHE A 50 11.34 13.15 36.28
C PHE A 50 10.66 12.59 35.03
N GLY A 51 11.04 11.34 34.71
CA GLY A 51 10.31 10.48 33.79
C GLY A 51 9.13 9.81 34.48
N ASP A 52 8.04 9.64 33.72
CA ASP A 52 6.90 8.80 34.08
C ASP A 52 7.00 7.47 33.30
N PRO A 53 6.98 6.31 33.97
CA PRO A 53 6.71 5.03 33.32
C PRO A 53 5.21 4.89 33.06
N ALA A 54 4.86 4.24 31.94
CA ALA A 54 3.49 3.94 31.49
C ALA A 54 2.75 5.08 30.76
N LYS A 55 3.26 5.41 29.58
CA LYS A 55 2.41 5.55 28.39
C LYS A 55 3.15 4.99 27.19
N GLU A 56 3.42 3.69 27.26
CA GLU A 56 3.77 2.91 26.09
C GLU A 56 2.54 2.98 25.19
N ALA A 57 2.66 3.76 24.12
CA ALA A 57 1.66 3.81 23.08
C ALA A 57 1.60 2.39 22.49
N GLN A 58 0.63 1.61 22.92
CA GLN A 58 0.19 0.45 22.16
C GLN A 58 -0.36 1.00 20.85
N GLU A 59 0.52 1.07 19.84
CA GLU A 59 0.15 0.87 18.44
C GLU A 59 -0.89 -0.27 18.43
N PRO A 60 -2.09 -0.09 17.84
CA PRO A 60 -3.05 -1.19 17.77
C PRO A 60 -2.32 -2.35 17.09
N ALA A 61 -2.22 -3.49 17.78
CA ALA A 61 -1.66 -4.69 17.18
C ALA A 61 -2.48 -4.95 15.91
N GLY A 62 -1.87 -4.69 14.75
CA GLY A 62 -2.50 -4.85 13.45
C GLY A 62 -3.03 -6.27 13.32
N GLU A 63 -4.05 -6.46 12.49
CA GLU A 63 -4.50 -7.82 12.17
C GLU A 63 -3.31 -8.66 11.67
N PRO A 64 -3.22 -9.95 12.04
CA PRO A 64 -2.08 -10.77 11.68
C PRO A 64 -1.93 -10.80 10.15
N THR A 65 -0.87 -10.19 9.64
CA THR A 65 -0.53 -10.25 8.22
C THR A 65 0.33 -11.47 7.93
N SER A 66 0.14 -12.04 6.74
CA SER A 66 0.98 -13.10 6.18
C SER A 66 1.99 -12.48 5.23
N PHE A 67 3.26 -12.76 5.45
CA PHE A 67 4.31 -12.25 4.57
C PHE A 67 4.44 -13.12 3.31
N ILE A 68 4.61 -12.47 2.15
CA ILE A 68 4.90 -13.07 0.87
C ILE A 68 6.15 -12.39 0.29
N TYR A 69 7.16 -13.17 -0.07
CA TYR A 69 8.29 -12.69 -0.86
C TYR A 69 8.12 -13.10 -2.32
N VAL A 70 8.23 -12.13 -3.23
CA VAL A 70 8.18 -12.37 -4.67
C VAL A 70 9.59 -12.29 -5.23
N LYS A 71 10.09 -13.37 -5.83
CA LYS A 71 11.37 -13.39 -6.55
C LYS A 71 11.10 -13.34 -8.04
N ILE A 72 11.65 -12.34 -8.73
CA ILE A 72 11.44 -12.13 -10.17
C ILE A 72 12.81 -12.13 -10.86
N PRO A 73 13.13 -13.10 -11.75
CA PRO A 73 14.40 -13.16 -12.45
C PRO A 73 14.46 -12.13 -13.59
N ASP A 74 14.34 -10.86 -13.21
CA ASP A 74 14.37 -9.69 -14.08
C ASP A 74 15.48 -8.75 -13.61
N GLY A 75 16.29 -8.28 -14.57
CA GLY A 75 17.54 -7.55 -14.33
C GLY A 75 17.35 -6.06 -14.12
N ILE A 76 16.24 -5.65 -13.50
CA ILE A 76 15.83 -4.25 -13.37
C ILE A 76 16.15 -3.66 -11.98
N GLY A 77 16.48 -2.37 -11.97
CA GLY A 77 16.81 -1.63 -10.74
C GLY A 77 15.57 -1.17 -9.96
N PRO A 78 15.74 -0.58 -8.76
CA PRO A 78 14.63 -0.20 -7.89
C PRO A 78 13.61 0.75 -8.52
N ILE A 79 14.04 1.71 -9.34
CA ILE A 79 13.13 2.67 -9.99
C ILE A 79 12.24 1.95 -11.02
N ASP A 80 12.86 1.22 -11.95
CA ASP A 80 12.13 0.48 -12.99
C ASP A 80 11.26 -0.64 -12.38
N ARG A 81 11.71 -1.26 -11.29
CA ARG A 81 10.96 -2.25 -10.52
C ARG A 81 9.74 -1.64 -9.84
N GLY A 82 9.89 -0.43 -9.30
CA GLY A 82 8.80 0.37 -8.74
C GLY A 82 7.69 0.54 -9.76
N ASP A 83 8.04 1.12 -10.90
CA ASP A 83 7.08 1.40 -11.99
C ASP A 83 6.45 0.13 -12.58
N LYS A 84 7.24 -0.93 -12.78
CA LYS A 84 6.78 -2.15 -13.47
C LYS A 84 5.97 -3.08 -12.56
N TYR A 85 6.35 -3.20 -11.29
CA TYR A 85 5.80 -4.22 -10.40
C TYR A 85 5.24 -3.65 -9.09
N GLU A 86 5.99 -2.82 -8.35
CA GLU A 86 5.56 -2.40 -7.01
C GLU A 86 4.29 -1.54 -7.07
N ASP A 87 4.29 -0.46 -7.85
CA ASP A 87 3.17 0.48 -7.91
C ASP A 87 1.89 -0.19 -8.44
N PRO A 88 1.92 -0.98 -9.55
CA PRO A 88 0.73 -1.68 -10.01
C PRO A 88 0.22 -2.71 -8.99
N LEU A 89 1.10 -3.45 -8.32
CA LEU A 89 0.68 -4.45 -7.33
C LEU A 89 0.13 -3.79 -6.06
N GLU A 90 0.72 -2.69 -5.60
CA GLU A 90 0.21 -1.89 -4.48
C GLU A 90 -1.21 -1.40 -4.77
N GLU A 91 -1.46 -0.84 -5.96
CA GLU A 91 -2.79 -0.39 -6.36
C GLU A 91 -3.81 -1.54 -6.30
N LYS A 92 -3.47 -2.71 -6.86
CA LYS A 92 -4.37 -3.87 -6.91
C LYS A 92 -4.62 -4.48 -5.53
N LEU A 93 -3.58 -4.63 -4.71
CA LEU A 93 -3.67 -5.18 -3.36
C LEU A 93 -4.51 -4.26 -2.46
N SER A 94 -4.22 -2.96 -2.49
CA SER A 94 -4.93 -1.95 -1.71
C SER A 94 -6.41 -1.85 -2.12
N ALA A 95 -6.70 -1.79 -3.43
CA ALA A 95 -8.07 -1.75 -3.94
C ALA A 95 -8.89 -2.99 -3.56
N ALA A 96 -8.24 -4.16 -3.42
CA ALA A 96 -8.88 -5.40 -3.00
C ALA A 96 -8.89 -5.60 -1.47
N SER A 97 -8.26 -4.69 -0.72
CA SER A 97 -8.00 -4.81 0.73
C SER A 97 -7.26 -6.11 1.09
N LEU A 98 -6.31 -6.52 0.26
CA LEU A 98 -5.55 -7.77 0.37
C LEU A 98 -4.15 -7.62 0.93
N GLY A 99 -3.65 -6.40 1.12
CA GLY A 99 -2.31 -6.15 1.64
C GLY A 99 -1.64 -4.92 1.04
N HIS A 100 -0.34 -4.84 1.28
CA HIS A 100 0.55 -3.77 0.79
C HIS A 100 1.92 -4.31 0.40
N VAL A 101 2.56 -3.65 -0.56
CA VAL A 101 3.99 -3.79 -0.84
C VAL A 101 4.76 -3.04 0.24
N THR A 102 5.58 -3.75 0.99
CA THR A 102 6.32 -3.20 2.14
C THR A 102 7.79 -2.92 1.83
N GLY A 103 8.29 -3.45 0.72
CA GLY A 103 9.66 -3.22 0.28
C GLY A 103 10.10 -4.14 -0.85
N GLY A 104 11.42 -4.27 -0.97
CA GLY A 104 12.03 -5.14 -1.97
C GLY A 104 13.54 -5.03 -1.98
N GLY A 105 14.17 -5.92 -2.75
CA GLY A 105 15.62 -6.03 -2.87
C GLY A 105 16.07 -6.38 -4.28
N SER A 106 17.38 -6.37 -4.48
CA SER A 106 17.99 -6.90 -5.70
C SER A 106 19.11 -7.84 -5.29
N GLN A 107 19.12 -9.04 -5.86
CA GLN A 107 20.29 -9.89 -5.78
C GLN A 107 21.25 -9.48 -6.89
N LEU A 108 22.45 -9.13 -6.47
CA LEU A 108 23.55 -8.82 -7.38
C LEU A 108 24.35 -10.07 -7.66
N GLY A 109 24.72 -10.24 -8.93
CA GLY A 109 25.66 -11.27 -9.34
C GLY A 109 27.11 -10.86 -9.09
N ASP A 110 28.01 -11.65 -9.67
CA ASP A 110 29.45 -11.42 -9.55
C ASP A 110 29.88 -10.09 -10.19
N PRO A 111 30.91 -9.44 -9.61
CA PRO A 111 31.46 -8.22 -10.18
C PRO A 111 32.10 -8.53 -11.54
N ARG A 112 31.78 -7.69 -12.52
CA ARG A 112 32.39 -7.69 -13.85
C ARG A 112 33.74 -6.97 -13.82
N PRO A 113 34.59 -7.11 -14.86
CA PRO A 113 35.89 -6.42 -14.94
C PRO A 113 35.81 -4.88 -14.84
N ASP A 114 34.67 -4.30 -15.20
CA ASP A 114 34.40 -2.85 -15.10
C ASP A 114 33.93 -2.41 -13.70
N GLY A 115 33.84 -3.33 -12.73
CA GLY A 115 33.36 -3.08 -11.37
C GLY A 115 31.85 -3.06 -11.22
N SER A 116 31.08 -3.17 -12.31
CA SER A 116 29.63 -3.28 -12.25
C SER A 116 29.19 -4.67 -11.79
N ARG A 117 27.99 -4.77 -11.20
CA ARG A 117 27.36 -6.04 -10.85
C ARG A 117 26.00 -6.14 -11.56
N PRO A 118 25.72 -7.21 -12.32
CA PRO A 118 24.38 -7.43 -12.84
C PRO A 118 23.39 -7.67 -11.71
N ILE A 119 22.13 -7.31 -11.93
CA ILE A 119 21.01 -7.78 -11.12
C ILE A 119 20.62 -9.15 -11.66
N GLU A 120 20.69 -10.19 -10.83
CA GLU A 120 20.27 -11.54 -11.19
C GLU A 120 18.76 -11.70 -11.04
N PHE A 121 18.20 -11.10 -9.99
CA PHE A 121 16.77 -11.00 -9.79
C PHE A 121 16.45 -9.79 -8.92
N CYS A 122 15.21 -9.32 -9.04
CA CYS A 122 14.62 -8.40 -8.09
C CYS A 122 13.62 -9.13 -7.19
N GLY A 123 13.46 -8.61 -5.97
CA GLY A 123 12.57 -9.13 -4.96
C GLY A 123 11.58 -8.07 -4.51
N LEU A 124 10.35 -8.48 -4.20
CA LEU A 124 9.32 -7.65 -3.57
C LEU A 124 8.86 -8.30 -2.27
N ASP A 125 8.64 -7.46 -1.27
CA ASP A 125 8.14 -7.84 0.05
C ASP A 125 6.68 -7.39 0.16
N ILE A 126 5.79 -8.30 0.54
CA ILE A 126 4.34 -8.05 0.60
C ILE A 126 3.80 -8.55 1.93
N ASP A 127 3.06 -7.68 2.63
CA ASP A 127 2.24 -8.06 3.78
C ASP A 127 0.80 -8.26 3.32
N ALA A 128 0.31 -9.49 3.38
CA ALA A 128 -1.04 -9.87 2.96
C ALA A 128 -1.99 -10.03 4.16
N THR A 129 -3.17 -9.43 4.08
CA THR A 129 -4.24 -9.60 5.09
C THR A 129 -5.00 -10.92 4.90
N ASP A 130 -5.05 -11.42 3.67
CA ASP A 130 -5.60 -12.73 3.31
C ASP A 130 -4.63 -13.41 2.33
N LEU A 131 -3.85 -14.36 2.84
CA LEU A 131 -2.81 -15.04 2.09
C LEU A 131 -3.34 -15.71 0.82
N VAL A 132 -4.47 -16.42 0.90
CA VAL A 132 -4.99 -17.21 -0.23
C VAL A 132 -5.45 -16.28 -1.35
N ARG A 133 -6.19 -15.22 -1.00
CA ARG A 133 -6.66 -14.25 -1.99
C ARG A 133 -5.53 -13.41 -2.56
N ALA A 134 -4.54 -13.02 -1.75
CA ALA A 134 -3.36 -12.31 -2.20
C ALA A 134 -2.54 -13.16 -3.19
N LEU A 135 -2.28 -14.43 -2.89
CA LEU A 135 -1.60 -15.35 -3.82
C LEU A 135 -2.37 -15.48 -5.14
N ALA A 136 -3.70 -15.62 -5.10
CA ALA A 136 -4.51 -15.68 -6.31
C ALA A 136 -4.38 -14.41 -7.18
N LEU A 137 -4.39 -13.23 -6.56
CA LEU A 137 -4.16 -11.94 -7.23
C LEU A 137 -2.75 -11.89 -7.83
N LEU A 138 -1.71 -12.19 -7.04
CA LEU A 138 -0.32 -12.14 -7.49
C LEU A 138 -0.07 -13.09 -8.67
N ARG A 139 -0.63 -14.30 -8.62
CA ARG A 139 -0.52 -15.28 -9.71
C ARG A 139 -1.18 -14.80 -11.01
N ALA A 140 -2.21 -13.95 -10.92
CA ALA A 140 -2.87 -13.37 -12.10
C ALA A 140 -2.10 -12.13 -12.62
N GLU A 141 -1.72 -11.22 -11.72
CA GLU A 141 -1.16 -9.92 -12.10
C GLU A 141 0.30 -10.03 -12.56
N LEU A 142 1.16 -10.81 -11.89
CA LEU A 142 2.59 -10.89 -12.22
C LEU A 142 2.85 -11.29 -13.69
N PRO A 143 2.22 -12.35 -14.23
CA PRO A 143 2.34 -12.65 -15.67
C PRO A 143 1.84 -11.52 -16.57
N SER A 144 0.75 -10.83 -16.18
CA SER A 144 0.19 -9.72 -16.97
C SER A 144 1.09 -8.48 -17.00
N LEU A 145 1.87 -8.26 -15.94
CA LEU A 145 2.92 -7.24 -15.84
C LEU A 145 4.22 -7.66 -16.54
N GLY A 146 4.25 -8.84 -17.15
CA GLY A 146 5.41 -9.34 -17.88
C GLY A 146 6.50 -9.92 -16.99
N ALA A 147 6.13 -10.48 -15.83
CA ALA A 147 7.05 -11.27 -15.03
C ALA A 147 7.50 -12.52 -15.81
N PRO A 148 8.82 -12.78 -15.92
CA PRO A 148 9.35 -13.88 -16.72
C PRO A 148 9.16 -15.26 -16.08
N ASP A 149 9.40 -16.29 -16.87
CA ASP A 149 9.56 -17.66 -16.37
C ASP A 149 10.63 -17.71 -15.26
N GLY A 150 10.35 -18.49 -14.21
CA GLY A 150 11.19 -18.57 -13.02
C GLY A 150 10.83 -17.55 -11.93
N THR A 151 9.76 -16.78 -12.10
CA THR A 151 9.16 -16.01 -10.99
C THR A 151 8.62 -16.94 -9.92
N GLU A 152 8.87 -16.61 -8.66
CA GLU A 152 8.49 -17.42 -7.51
C GLU A 152 7.73 -16.59 -6.46
N LEU A 153 6.73 -17.19 -5.83
CA LEU A 153 6.03 -16.64 -4.65
C LEU A 153 6.39 -17.47 -3.44
N HIS A 154 7.01 -16.90 -2.42
CA HIS A 154 7.46 -17.60 -1.22
C HIS A 154 6.61 -17.18 -0.03
N TYR A 155 6.03 -18.14 0.68
CA TYR A 155 5.11 -17.89 1.79
C TYR A 155 5.13 -19.03 2.80
N THR A 156 4.41 -18.86 3.90
CA THR A 156 4.30 -19.88 4.96
C THR A 156 2.84 -20.15 5.30
N VAL A 157 2.48 -21.42 5.45
CA VAL A 157 1.18 -21.87 5.97
C VAL A 157 1.43 -22.70 7.24
N GLY A 158 1.00 -22.17 8.39
CA GLY A 158 1.39 -22.74 9.69
C GLY A 158 2.91 -22.70 9.86
N ASP A 159 3.54 -23.87 9.99
CA ASP A 159 5.01 -24.00 10.06
C ASP A 159 5.64 -24.41 8.72
N THR A 160 4.84 -24.56 7.66
CA THR A 160 5.30 -25.08 6.36
C THR A 160 5.69 -23.94 5.44
N ARG A 161 6.96 -23.92 5.02
CA ARG A 161 7.51 -22.97 4.05
C ARG A 161 7.27 -23.48 2.62
N LEU A 162 6.51 -22.73 1.85
CA LEU A 162 6.06 -23.10 0.52
C LEU A 162 6.51 -22.08 -0.52
N GLN A 163 6.52 -22.51 -1.78
CA GLN A 163 6.68 -21.64 -2.91
C GLN A 163 5.78 -22.03 -4.08
N ASP A 164 5.30 -21.05 -4.82
CA ASP A 164 4.78 -21.26 -6.17
C ASP A 164 5.83 -20.86 -7.19
N VAL A 165 5.86 -21.53 -8.34
CA VAL A 165 6.81 -21.25 -9.43
C VAL A 165 6.06 -21.05 -10.73
N TYR A 166 6.27 -19.91 -11.37
CA TYR A 166 5.74 -19.60 -12.69
C TYR A 166 6.70 -20.11 -13.78
N SER A 167 6.21 -20.91 -14.70
CA SER A 167 6.97 -21.35 -15.88
C SER A 167 6.03 -21.74 -17.01
N ARG A 168 6.37 -21.35 -18.24
CA ARG A 168 5.67 -21.72 -19.48
C ARG A 168 4.18 -21.39 -19.43
N GLY A 169 3.84 -20.22 -18.88
CA GLY A 169 2.46 -19.74 -18.79
C GLY A 169 1.63 -20.40 -17.69
N GLN A 170 2.23 -21.18 -16.79
CA GLN A 170 1.52 -21.88 -15.73
C GLN A 170 2.24 -21.74 -14.38
N TRP A 171 1.45 -21.81 -13.30
CA TRP A 171 1.96 -21.86 -11.94
C TRP A 171 1.99 -23.31 -11.45
N THR A 172 3.14 -23.74 -10.93
CA THR A 172 3.26 -24.95 -10.11
C THR A 172 3.17 -24.52 -8.65
N LEU A 173 2.16 -24.98 -7.94
CA LEU A 173 1.81 -24.46 -6.61
C LEU A 173 2.42 -25.27 -5.47
N GLU A 174 2.55 -24.64 -4.31
CA GLU A 174 2.81 -25.27 -3.00
C GLU A 174 4.02 -26.23 -3.01
N GLN A 175 5.05 -25.89 -3.77
CA GLN A 175 6.30 -26.62 -3.76
C GLN A 175 7.05 -26.36 -2.45
N PRO A 176 7.85 -27.31 -1.95
CA PRO A 176 8.74 -27.05 -0.83
C PRO A 176 9.66 -25.87 -1.14
N ARG A 177 9.72 -24.88 -0.25
CA ARG A 177 10.59 -23.73 -0.47
C ARG A 177 12.05 -24.11 -0.30
N THR A 178 12.85 -23.94 -1.35
CA THR A 178 14.29 -24.26 -1.34
C THR A 178 15.17 -23.04 -1.08
N PHE A 179 14.64 -21.83 -1.29
CA PHE A 179 15.36 -20.59 -1.06
C PHE A 179 15.07 -20.03 0.35
N LEU A 180 16.11 -19.57 1.04
CA LEU A 180 16.00 -18.93 2.36
C LEU A 180 16.46 -17.47 2.23
N HIS A 181 15.53 -16.54 2.45
CA HIS A 181 15.83 -15.12 2.39
C HIS A 181 16.47 -14.68 3.72
N PRO A 182 17.54 -13.86 3.74
CA PRO A 182 18.18 -13.39 4.98
C PRO A 182 17.24 -12.62 5.93
N GLY A 183 16.13 -12.08 5.40
CA GLY A 183 15.08 -11.39 6.16
C GLY A 183 13.86 -12.27 6.48
N PHE A 184 13.83 -13.52 6.04
CA PHE A 184 12.69 -14.42 6.23
C PHE A 184 13.13 -15.82 6.68
N GLY A 185 13.05 -16.04 8.00
CA GLY A 185 13.16 -17.36 8.61
C GLY A 185 14.49 -18.07 8.35
N THR A 186 15.54 -17.65 9.05
CA THR A 186 16.62 -18.57 9.43
C THR A 186 16.08 -19.62 10.39
#